data_AF-A0A368DTY6-F1
#
_entry.id   AF-A0A368DTY6-F1
#
_cell.length_a   1.000
_cell.length_b   1.000
_cell.length_c   1.000
_cell.angle_alpha   90.00
_cell.angle_beta   90.00
_cell.angle_gamma   90.00
#
_symmetry.space_group_name_H-M   'P 1'
#
loop_
_entity.id
_entity.type
_entity.pdbx_description
1 polymer ?
#
loop_
_entity_poly.entity_id
_entity_poly.type
_entity_poly.pdbx_seq_one_letter_code
_entity_poly.pdbx_strand_id
1 'polypeptide(L)'
;MRIVVLIFFGLFLTACQGTNPYGLTTASVGDPVVSSATGQAGTGVTPVKGIKYVSLHPDRLLRDERGCTEVIKLSYASNINYSEAIIGLRNRALLVGGNAISVVGWAETRTSSGLVGKIYLCKKKPFHIHY
;
A
#
# COMPACT_ATOMS: atom_id res chain seq x y z
N MET A 1 22.34 -41.34 23.25
CA MET A 1 21.09 -40.61 23.61
C MET A 1 21.24 -39.09 23.74
N ARG A 2 22.45 -38.51 23.91
CA ARG A 2 22.61 -37.02 23.99
C ARG A 2 22.51 -36.29 22.64
N ILE A 3 22.92 -36.93 21.55
CA ILE A 3 22.94 -36.32 20.20
C ILE A 3 21.53 -36.19 19.61
N VAL A 4 20.64 -37.15 19.85
CA VAL A 4 19.26 -37.12 19.36
C VAL A 4 18.44 -35.98 19.98
N VAL A 5 18.71 -35.65 21.25
CA VAL A 5 18.05 -34.56 21.96
C VAL A 5 18.48 -33.19 21.41
N LEU A 6 19.76 -33.04 21.05
CA LEU A 6 20.27 -31.80 20.44
C LEU A 6 19.69 -31.55 19.04
N ILE A 7 19.49 -32.62 18.25
CA ILE A 7 18.87 -32.52 16.92
C ILE A 7 17.39 -32.13 17.05
N PHE A 8 16.66 -32.72 18.00
CA PHE A 8 15.26 -32.36 18.26
C PHE A 8 15.10 -30.92 18.76
N PHE A 9 16.02 -30.43 19.60
CA PHE A 9 15.97 -29.06 20.12
C PHE A 9 16.35 -28.00 19.05
N GLY A 10 17.25 -28.34 18.12
CA GLY A 10 17.61 -27.47 17.00
C GLY A 10 16.48 -27.26 15.99
N LEU A 11 15.64 -28.28 15.77
CA LEU A 11 14.48 -28.21 14.86
C LEU A 11 13.35 -27.29 15.36
N PHE A 12 13.23 -27.09 16.68
CA PHE A 12 12.21 -26.18 17.24
C PHE A 12 12.57 -24.69 17.09
N LEU A 13 13.85 -24.35 16.98
CA LEU A 13 14.30 -22.96 16.89
C LEU A 13 14.14 -22.34 15.49
N THR A 14 13.95 -23.14 14.45
CA THR A 14 13.74 -22.64 13.08
C THR A 14 12.28 -22.31 12.75
N ALA A 15 11.34 -22.60 13.66
CA ALA A 15 9.91 -22.34 13.45
C ALA A 15 9.47 -20.91 13.81
N CYS A 16 10.32 -20.10 14.44
CA CYS A 16 10.05 -18.69 14.74
C CYS A 16 10.58 -17.74 13.66
N GLN A 17 10.31 -18.02 12.38
CA GLN A 17 10.36 -16.95 11.38
C GLN A 17 9.03 -16.21 11.47
N GLY A 18 9.02 -15.14 12.26
CA GLY A 18 7.89 -14.25 12.40
C GLY A 18 7.40 -13.79 11.03
N THR A 19 6.22 -14.26 10.65
CA THR A 19 5.51 -13.74 9.50
C THR A 19 5.20 -12.28 9.78
N ASN A 20 5.95 -11.38 9.14
CA ASN A 20 5.74 -9.95 9.21
C ASN A 20 4.27 -9.67 8.81
N PRO A 21 3.44 -9.05 9.67
CA PRO A 21 2.00 -8.85 9.39
C PRO A 21 1.74 -7.89 8.22
N TYR A 22 2.80 -7.29 7.70
CA TYR A 22 2.83 -6.56 6.44
C TYR A 22 3.66 -7.41 5.48
N GLY A 23 2.99 -8.15 4.59
CA GLY A 23 3.61 -8.98 3.54
C GLY A 23 4.45 -8.19 2.53
N LEU A 24 5.44 -7.43 3.01
CA LEU A 24 6.61 -7.02 2.25
C LEU A 24 7.57 -8.22 2.25
N THR A 25 7.22 -9.25 1.49
CA THR A 25 8.26 -10.08 0.90
C THR A 25 9.10 -9.13 0.05
N THR A 26 10.38 -9.02 0.35
CA THR A 26 11.37 -8.43 -0.55
C THR A 26 11.17 -9.09 -1.91
N ALA A 27 10.54 -8.37 -2.83
CA ALA A 27 10.46 -8.84 -4.21
C ALA A 27 11.91 -9.11 -4.64
N SER A 28 12.18 -10.33 -5.07
CA SER A 28 13.47 -10.65 -5.67
C SER A 28 13.64 -9.67 -6.83
N VAL A 29 14.79 -8.99 -6.89
CA VAL A 29 15.07 -7.96 -7.92
C VAL A 29 15.30 -8.61 -9.30
N GLY A 30 14.88 -9.87 -9.50
CA GLY A 30 15.16 -10.68 -10.69
C GLY A 30 13.96 -11.38 -11.31
N ASP A 31 12.80 -11.43 -10.66
CA ASP A 31 11.61 -12.00 -11.29
C ASP A 31 10.99 -10.98 -12.26
N PRO A 32 10.78 -11.32 -13.55
CA PRO A 32 10.12 -10.42 -14.47
C PRO A 32 8.68 -10.23 -13.97
N VAL A 33 8.39 -9.01 -13.50
CA VAL A 33 7.00 -8.57 -13.29
C VAL A 33 6.33 -8.70 -14.65
N VAL A 34 5.56 -9.78 -14.86
CA VAL A 34 4.71 -10.00 -16.03
C VAL A 34 3.52 -9.05 -15.95
N SER A 35 3.82 -7.77 -16.12
CA SER A 35 2.89 -6.72 -16.52
C SER A 35 3.47 -6.16 -17.80
N SER A 36 2.88 -6.56 -18.94
CA SER A 36 3.30 -6.16 -20.30
C SER A 36 3.00 -4.69 -20.63
N ALA A 37 2.93 -3.82 -19.61
CA ALA A 37 2.71 -2.41 -19.76
C ALA A 37 4.04 -1.66 -19.54
N THR A 38 4.86 -1.59 -20.60
CA THR A 38 5.99 -0.66 -20.64
C THR A 38 5.47 0.73 -20.95
N GLY A 39 5.32 1.55 -19.91
CA GLY A 39 5.05 2.98 -20.02
C GLY A 39 6.21 3.77 -19.44
N GLN A 40 6.68 4.79 -20.15
CA GLN A 40 7.60 5.75 -19.55
C GLN A 40 6.81 6.52 -18.49
N ALA A 41 7.15 6.32 -17.21
CA ALA A 41 6.60 7.14 -16.14
C ALA A 41 6.96 8.59 -16.45
N GLY A 42 5.95 9.44 -16.66
CA GLY A 42 6.17 10.87 -16.86
C GLY A 42 6.94 11.46 -15.67
N THR A 43 7.67 12.55 -15.91
CA THR A 43 8.27 13.32 -14.82
C THR A 43 7.15 13.93 -13.98
N GLY A 44 6.97 13.42 -12.76
CA GLY A 44 5.93 13.87 -11.83
C GLY A 44 4.56 13.19 -12.04
N VAL A 45 3.59 13.59 -11.23
CA VAL A 45 2.23 13.04 -11.28
C VAL A 45 1.21 14.14 -11.58
N THR A 46 0.50 14.00 -12.69
CA THR A 46 -0.58 14.90 -13.08
C THR A 46 -1.93 14.40 -12.55
N PRO A 47 -2.74 15.24 -11.89
CA PRO A 47 -4.07 14.84 -11.44
C PRO A 47 -4.98 14.49 -12.61
N VAL A 48 -5.60 13.31 -12.58
CA VAL A 48 -6.58 12.93 -13.62
C VAL A 48 -7.93 13.62 -13.39
N LYS A 49 -8.70 13.83 -14.46
CA LYS A 49 -10.05 14.39 -14.36
C LYS A 49 -10.91 13.51 -13.45
N GLY A 50 -11.54 14.10 -12.45
CA GLY A 50 -12.35 13.38 -11.47
C GLY A 50 -11.64 13.02 -10.17
N ILE A 51 -10.36 13.36 -10.01
CA ILE A 51 -9.60 13.14 -8.76
C ILE A 51 -10.29 13.73 -7.51
N LYS A 52 -11.09 14.81 -7.67
CA LYS A 52 -11.90 15.41 -6.59
C LYS A 52 -12.94 14.46 -5.99
N TYR A 53 -13.31 13.41 -6.72
CA TYR A 53 -14.22 12.36 -6.25
C TYR A 53 -13.52 11.24 -5.50
N VAL A 54 -12.19 11.28 -5.37
CA VAL A 54 -11.42 10.40 -4.49
C VAL A 54 -10.98 11.17 -3.27
N SER A 55 -11.47 10.77 -2.10
CA SER A 55 -11.16 11.42 -0.83
C SER A 55 -10.12 10.65 -0.02
N LEU A 56 -9.32 11.36 0.78
CA LEU A 56 -8.36 10.75 1.70
C LEU A 56 -8.95 10.73 3.11
N HIS A 57 -8.90 9.58 3.78
CA HIS A 57 -9.38 9.40 5.15
C HIS A 57 -8.41 8.52 5.97
N PRO A 58 -8.45 8.59 7.31
CA PRO A 58 -7.79 7.62 8.18
C PRO A 58 -8.26 6.18 7.88
N ASP A 59 -7.32 5.22 7.86
CA ASP A 59 -7.63 3.81 7.55
C ASP A 59 -8.70 3.24 8.48
N ARG A 60 -8.62 3.55 9.77
CA ARG A 60 -9.60 3.09 10.77
C ARG A 60 -11.02 3.53 10.43
N LEU A 61 -11.23 4.76 9.97
CA LEU A 61 -12.57 5.25 9.61
C LEU A 61 -13.14 4.52 8.40
N LEU A 62 -12.32 4.22 7.39
CA LEU A 62 -12.76 3.48 6.21
C LEU A 62 -13.01 2.01 6.51
N ARG A 63 -12.19 1.41 7.39
CA ARG A 63 -12.30 -0.01 7.75
C ARG A 63 -13.49 -0.29 8.67
N ASP A 64 -13.82 0.64 9.55
CA ASP A 64 -14.92 0.49 10.50
C ASP A 64 -16.29 0.87 9.86
N GLU A 65 -16.28 1.57 8.72
CA GLU A 65 -17.48 1.95 7.98
C GLU A 65 -18.05 0.77 7.16
N ARG A 66 -19.26 0.33 7.49
CA ARG A 66 -19.94 -0.82 6.83
C ARG A 66 -20.22 -0.56 5.35
N GLY A 67 -20.33 0.71 4.96
CA GLY A 67 -20.53 1.12 3.57
C GLY A 67 -19.27 1.05 2.70
N CYS A 68 -18.10 0.78 3.26
CA CYS A 68 -16.82 0.78 2.58
C CYS A 68 -16.26 -0.63 2.39
N THR A 69 -15.62 -0.86 1.24
CA THR A 69 -14.92 -2.11 0.94
C THR A 69 -13.50 -1.79 0.49
N GLU A 70 -12.50 -2.40 1.12
CA GLU A 70 -11.10 -2.33 0.66
C GLU A 70 -10.99 -3.07 -0.67
N VAL A 71 -10.65 -2.34 -1.74
CA VAL A 71 -10.54 -2.88 -3.10
C VAL A 71 -9.12 -3.34 -3.36
N ILE A 72 -8.14 -2.48 -3.06
CA ILE A 72 -6.72 -2.72 -3.32
C ILE A 72 -5.89 -2.14 -2.17
N LYS A 73 -4.90 -2.91 -1.74
CA LYS A 73 -3.74 -2.40 -0.99
C LYS A 73 -2.53 -2.40 -1.91
N LEU A 74 -1.86 -1.26 -2.04
CA LEU A 74 -0.68 -1.14 -2.88
C LEU A 74 0.45 -0.37 -2.18
N SER A 75 1.66 -0.83 -2.41
CA SER A 75 2.87 -0.08 -2.07
C SER A 75 3.29 0.74 -3.27
N TYR A 76 3.46 2.04 -3.08
CA TYR A 76 3.87 2.97 -4.12
C TYR A 76 5.14 3.68 -3.66
N ALA A 77 6.23 3.48 -4.39
CA ALA A 77 7.47 4.23 -4.20
C ALA A 77 7.73 5.06 -5.46
N SER A 78 8.10 6.31 -5.27
CA SER A 78 8.45 7.20 -6.38
C SER A 78 9.50 8.21 -5.95
N ASN A 79 10.30 8.67 -6.92
CA ASN A 79 11.31 9.71 -6.74
C ASN A 79 10.66 11.12 -6.74
N ILE A 80 9.52 11.26 -6.05
CA ILE A 80 8.70 12.46 -6.03
C ILE A 80 8.30 12.82 -4.60
N ASN A 81 7.90 14.07 -4.41
CA ASN A 81 7.45 14.60 -3.12
C ASN A 81 6.12 13.97 -2.65
N TYR A 82 5.84 14.12 -1.36
CA TYR A 82 4.62 13.62 -0.72
C TYR A 82 3.33 13.94 -1.47
N SER A 83 3.14 15.22 -1.83
CA SER A 83 1.94 15.70 -2.51
C SER A 83 1.68 14.95 -3.81
N GLU A 84 2.72 14.70 -4.59
CA GLU A 84 2.62 13.99 -5.86
C GLU A 84 2.36 12.49 -5.67
N ALA A 85 2.94 11.89 -4.63
CA ALA A 85 2.67 10.49 -4.29
C ALA A 85 1.20 10.26 -3.90
N ILE A 86 0.60 11.20 -3.15
CA ILE A 86 -0.83 11.17 -2.83
C ILE A 86 -1.70 11.37 -4.07
N ILE A 87 -1.34 12.29 -4.97
CA ILE A 87 -2.03 12.47 -6.25
C ILE A 87 -1.98 11.16 -7.05
N GLY A 88 -0.83 10.48 -7.07
CA GLY A 88 -0.65 9.22 -7.77
C GLY A 88 -1.54 8.11 -7.20
N LEU A 89 -1.62 8.03 -5.88
CA LEU A 89 -2.52 7.10 -5.21
C LEU A 89 -4.00 7.39 -5.54
N ARG A 90 -4.41 8.66 -5.56
CA ARG A 90 -5.78 9.05 -5.94
C ARG A 90 -6.09 8.77 -7.41
N ASN A 91 -5.15 8.99 -8.32
CA ASN A 91 -5.30 8.65 -9.72
C ASN A 91 -5.56 7.15 -9.89
N ARG A 92 -4.77 6.31 -9.21
CA ARG A 92 -4.93 4.84 -9.23
C ARG A 92 -6.26 4.42 -8.63
N ALA A 93 -6.66 5.04 -7.52
CA ALA A 93 -7.98 4.81 -6.91
C ALA A 93 -9.11 5.08 -7.90
N LEU A 94 -9.06 6.20 -8.64
CA LEU A 94 -10.07 6.51 -9.64
C LEU A 94 -10.09 5.46 -10.77
N LEU A 95 -8.91 5.05 -11.25
CA LEU A 95 -8.79 4.06 -12.34
C LEU A 95 -9.35 2.69 -11.98
N VAL A 96 -9.24 2.28 -10.72
CA VAL A 96 -9.77 0.99 -10.23
C VAL A 96 -11.21 1.09 -9.70
N GLY A 97 -11.86 2.24 -9.87
CA GLY A 97 -13.23 2.48 -9.43
C GLY A 97 -13.40 2.79 -7.94
N GLY A 98 -12.31 2.99 -7.21
CA GLY A 98 -12.34 3.44 -5.81
C GLY A 98 -12.68 4.92 -5.67
N ASN A 99 -13.30 5.29 -4.55
CA ASN A 99 -13.70 6.66 -4.26
C ASN A 99 -13.17 7.20 -2.92
N ALA A 100 -12.43 6.38 -2.16
CA ALA A 100 -11.71 6.77 -0.96
C ALA A 100 -10.34 6.08 -0.90
N ILE A 101 -9.37 6.74 -0.27
CA ILE A 101 -8.04 6.19 0.00
C ILE A 101 -7.65 6.41 1.45
N SER A 102 -6.76 5.57 1.96
CA SER A 102 -6.03 5.80 3.21
C SER A 102 -4.55 5.47 3.04
N VAL A 103 -3.72 6.11 3.85
CA VAL A 103 -2.28 5.83 3.92
C VAL A 103 -2.01 5.13 5.25
N VAL A 104 -1.43 3.93 5.20
CA VAL A 104 -1.14 3.09 6.38
C VAL A 104 0.35 2.97 6.69
N GLY A 105 1.20 3.39 5.74
CA GLY A 105 2.64 3.42 5.93
C GLY A 105 3.26 4.52 5.07
N TRP A 106 4.29 5.17 5.59
CA TRP A 106 5.00 6.27 4.94
C TRP A 106 6.49 6.14 5.22
N ALA A 107 7.31 6.39 4.20
CA ALA A 107 8.75 6.55 4.31
C ALA A 107 9.19 7.62 3.32
N GLU A 108 9.99 8.59 3.78
CA GLU A 108 10.47 9.68 2.92
C GLU A 108 11.95 9.91 3.14
N THR A 109 12.60 10.26 2.04
CA THR A 109 14.00 10.67 1.94
C THR A 109 14.06 11.99 1.19
N ARG A 110 15.23 12.62 1.11
CA ARG A 110 15.38 13.92 0.41
C ARG A 110 14.95 13.89 -1.06
N THR A 111 14.91 12.73 -1.70
CA THR A 111 14.67 12.60 -3.14
C THR A 111 13.60 11.56 -3.51
N SER A 112 13.02 10.87 -2.52
CA SER A 112 12.06 9.80 -2.77
C SER A 112 11.07 9.65 -1.63
N SER A 113 9.82 9.39 -2.01
CA SER A 113 8.72 9.06 -1.11
C SER A 113 8.17 7.68 -1.42
N GLY A 114 8.04 6.86 -0.39
CA GLY A 114 7.34 5.59 -0.38
C GLY A 114 6.10 5.65 0.51
N LEU A 115 4.98 5.15 0.01
CA LEU A 115 3.75 5.03 0.77
C LEU A 115 3.12 3.66 0.58
N VAL A 116 2.42 3.19 1.60
CA VAL A 116 1.51 2.06 1.51
C VAL A 116 0.10 2.63 1.62
N GLY A 117 -0.62 2.56 0.50
CA GLY A 117 -1.96 3.08 0.36
C GLY A 117 -2.98 1.95 0.25
N LYS A 118 -4.15 2.17 0.84
CA LYS A 118 -5.33 1.33 0.60
C LYS A 118 -6.39 2.14 -0.12
N ILE A 119 -7.03 1.50 -1.07
CA ILE A 119 -8.10 2.05 -1.90
C ILE A 119 -9.39 1.40 -1.46
N TYR A 120 -10.41 2.22 -1.25
CA TYR A 120 -11.73 1.81 -0.81
C TYR A 120 -12.80 2.26 -1.81
N LEU A 121 -13.81 1.44 -1.96
CA LEU A 121 -15.07 1.79 -2.59
C LEU A 121 -16.14 1.88 -1.51
N CYS A 122 -16.65 3.10 -1.31
CA CYS A 122 -17.63 3.41 -0.28
C CYS A 122 -18.96 3.84 -0.88
N LYS A 123 -20.08 3.26 -0.41
CA LYS A 123 -21.42 3.75 -0.73
C LYS A 123 -21.67 5.15 -0.16
N LYS A 124 -21.21 5.38 1.08
CA LYS A 124 -21.21 6.67 1.76
C LYS A 124 -19.81 6.89 2.33
N LYS A 125 -19.23 8.06 2.08
CA LYS A 125 -17.91 8.41 2.59
C LYS A 125 -18.03 8.89 4.04
N PRO A 126 -17.11 8.48 4.94
CA PRO A 126 -17.07 9.06 6.27
C PRO A 126 -16.77 10.56 6.17
N PHE A 127 -17.19 11.32 7.18
CA PHE A 127 -17.03 12.77 7.20
C PHE A 127 -15.55 13.17 7.10
N HIS A 128 -15.27 14.25 6.37
CA HIS A 128 -14.00 14.97 6.46
C HIS A 128 -14.08 15.88 7.68
N ILE A 129 -13.25 15.64 8.69
CA ILE A 129 -13.11 16.56 9.83
C ILE A 129 -12.22 17.71 9.34
N HIS A 130 -12.83 18.84 9.00
CA HIS A 130 -12.13 20.11 8.87
C HIS A 130 -12.19 20.79 10.25
N TYR A 131 -11.04 20.89 10.92
CA TYR A 131 -10.85 21.86 12.00
C TYR A 131 -10.34 23.17 11.39
#